data_AF-A0A2N9AHK5-F1
#
_entry.id   AF-A0A2N9AHK5-F1
#
_cell.length_a   1.000
_cell.length_b   1.000
_cell.length_c   1.000
_cell.angle_alpha   90.00
_cell.angle_beta   90.00
_cell.angle_gamma   90.00
#
_symmetry.space_group_name_H-M   'P 1'
#
loop_
_entity.id
_entity.type
_entity.pdbx_description
1 polymer ?
#
loop_
_entity_poly.entity_id
_entity_poly.type
_entity_poly.pdbx_seq_one_letter_code
_entity_poly.pdbx_strand_id
1 'polypeptide(L)'
;MLTLTKTVTTTETKTLETAADIADHVHAEFLRRMEAAPFKFGDRVRITRRDGIPPEFMTGDVGTVMLCDPEFSPLTTLMGVNASGMTIQFPVQTANLEAA
;
A
#
# COMPACT_ATOMS: atom_id res chain seq x y z
N MET A 1 23.02 20.93 28.46
CA MET A 1 21.80 20.09 28.32
C MET A 1 22.23 18.80 27.63
N LEU A 2 21.88 17.64 28.15
CA LEU A 2 22.33 16.33 27.65
C LEU A 2 21.11 15.46 27.39
N THR A 3 21.01 14.95 26.16
CA THR A 3 19.93 14.06 25.75
C THR A 3 20.44 12.63 25.77
N LEU A 4 19.73 11.75 26.47
CA LEU A 4 20.05 10.33 26.58
C LEU A 4 19.03 9.56 25.75
N THR A 5 19.47 9.02 24.62
CA THR A 5 18.66 8.15 23.77
C THR A 5 18.89 6.71 24.20
N LYS A 6 17.84 6.04 24.66
CA LYS A 6 17.85 4.62 25.01
C LYS A 6 16.83 3.88 24.17
N THR A 7 17.27 2.87 23.42
CA THR A 7 16.38 1.95 22.70
C THR A 7 16.07 0.77 23.62
N VAL A 8 14.79 0.48 23.85
CA VAL A 8 14.33 -0.69 24.62
C VAL A 8 13.59 -1.61 23.66
N THR A 9 14.11 -2.83 23.48
CA THR A 9 13.45 -3.87 22.67
C THR A 9 12.66 -4.77 23.61
N THR A 10 11.35 -4.88 23.41
CA THR A 10 10.49 -5.83 24.12
C THR A 10 10.12 -6.95 23.14
N THR A 11 10.28 -8.19 23.58
CA THR A 11 9.85 -9.37 22.81
C THR A 11 8.64 -9.97 23.49
N GLU A 12 7.51 -9.98 22.80
CA GLU A 12 6.30 -10.68 23.21
C GLU A 12 6.18 -11.96 22.38
N THR A 13 5.79 -13.07 23.01
CA THR A 13 5.57 -14.35 22.33
C THR A 13 4.15 -14.79 22.59
N LYS A 14 3.38 -14.97 21.51
CA LYS A 14 2.02 -15.50 21.54
C LYS A 14 1.96 -16.76 20.67
N THR A 15 1.52 -17.87 21.24
CA THR A 15 1.24 -19.09 20.50
C THR A 15 -0.16 -18.99 19.90
N LEU A 16 -0.31 -19.34 18.61
CA LEU A 16 -1.60 -19.46 17.93
C LEU A 16 -1.93 -20.95 17.84
N GLU A 17 -2.88 -21.44 18.63
CA GLU A 17 -3.09 -22.89 18.83
C GLU A 17 -4.13 -23.47 17.87
N THR A 18 -5.07 -22.65 17.41
CA THR A 18 -6.16 -23.08 16.55
C THR A 18 -6.19 -22.34 15.21
N ALA A 19 -6.88 -22.90 14.22
CA ALA A 19 -7.12 -22.21 12.96
C ALA A 19 -7.89 -20.89 13.15
N ALA A 20 -8.76 -20.81 14.17
CA ALA A 20 -9.46 -19.58 14.52
C ALA A 20 -8.49 -18.51 15.04
N ASP A 21 -7.56 -18.87 15.94
CA ASP A 21 -6.55 -17.93 16.45
C ASP A 21 -5.67 -17.36 15.33
N ILE A 22 -5.31 -18.20 14.36
CA ILE A 22 -4.55 -17.78 13.18
C ILE A 22 -5.37 -16.83 12.32
N ALA A 23 -6.64 -17.15 12.06
CA ALA A 23 -7.52 -16.32 11.25
C ALA A 23 -7.74 -14.94 11.89
N ASP A 24 -7.97 -14.89 13.21
CA ASP A 24 -8.13 -13.65 13.96
C ASP A 24 -6.86 -12.80 13.94
N HIS A 25 -5.69 -13.43 14.11
CA HIS A 25 -4.41 -12.73 14.03
C HIS A 25 -4.15 -12.13 12.64
N VAL A 26 -4.33 -12.93 11.58
CA VAL A 26 -4.14 -12.47 10.20
C VAL A 26 -5.12 -11.34 9.86
N HIS A 27 -6.38 -11.44 10.31
CA HIS A 27 -7.36 -10.40 10.08
C HIS A 27 -7.04 -9.11 10.86
N ALA A 28 -6.58 -9.22 12.10
CA ALA A 28 -6.13 -8.06 12.88
C ALA A 28 -4.94 -7.35 12.21
N GLU A 29 -3.96 -8.09 11.69
CA GLU A 29 -2.84 -7.51 10.92
C GLU A 29 -3.32 -6.84 9.62
N PHE A 30 -4.27 -7.45 8.92
CA PHE A 30 -4.91 -6.84 7.75
C PHE A 30 -5.56 -5.50 8.12
N LEU A 31 -6.37 -5.46 9.18
CA LEU A 31 -7.04 -4.22 9.62
C LEU A 31 -6.03 -3.14 10.01
N ARG A 32 -4.99 -3.49 10.78
CA ARG A 32 -3.92 -2.56 11.18
C ARG A 32 -3.22 -1.95 9.96
N ARG A 33 -2.87 -2.78 8.97
CA ARG A 33 -2.20 -2.32 7.74
C ARG A 33 -3.12 -1.48 6.88
N MET A 34 -4.38 -1.88 6.72
CA MET A 34 -5.38 -1.10 5.99
C MET A 34 -5.62 0.26 6.63
N GLU A 35 -5.62 0.35 7.96
CA GLU A 35 -5.74 1.61 8.69
C GLU A 35 -4.52 2.52 8.48
N ALA A 36 -3.31 1.95 8.50
CA ALA A 36 -2.05 2.69 8.34
C ALA A 36 -1.72 3.08 6.89
N ALA A 37 -2.32 2.42 5.89
CA ALA A 37 -2.01 2.68 4.49
C ALA A 37 -2.29 4.14 4.09
N PRO A 38 -1.38 4.81 3.35
CA PRO A 38 -1.54 6.22 2.96
C PRO A 38 -2.69 6.46 1.99
N PHE A 39 -3.07 5.43 1.23
CA PHE A 39 -4.24 5.44 0.34
C PHE A 39 -5.11 4.22 0.63
N LYS A 40 -6.43 4.38 0.55
CA LYS A 40 -7.42 3.33 0.78
C LYS A 40 -7.90 2.73 -0.53
N PHE A 41 -8.42 1.51 -0.45
CA PHE A 41 -9.10 0.88 -1.59
C PHE A 41 -10.22 1.80 -2.11
N GLY A 42 -10.24 2.04 -3.42
CA GLY A 42 -11.22 2.91 -4.07
C GLY A 42 -10.84 4.39 -4.11
N ASP A 43 -9.76 4.81 -3.43
CA ASP A 43 -9.29 6.19 -3.53
C ASP A 43 -8.86 6.51 -4.96
N ARG A 44 -9.18 7.73 -5.40
CA ARG A 44 -8.68 8.28 -6.66
C ARG A 44 -7.35 8.97 -6.39
N VAL A 45 -6.36 8.66 -7.21
CA VAL A 45 -5.01 9.21 -7.08
C VAL A 45 -4.49 9.75 -8.41
N ARG A 46 -3.60 10.72 -8.31
CA ARG A 46 -2.81 11.24 -9.43
C ARG A 46 -1.37 10.73 -9.34
N ILE A 47 -0.81 10.35 -10.48
CA ILE A 47 0.58 9.96 -10.63
C ILE A 47 1.40 11.23 -10.88
N THR A 48 2.29 11.56 -9.97
CA THR A 48 3.13 12.77 -10.03
C THR A 48 4.44 12.53 -10.75
N ARG A 49 4.92 11.28 -10.82
CA ARG A 49 6.12 10.85 -11.54
C ARG A 49 5.93 9.46 -12.12
N ARG A 50 6.39 9.25 -13.35
CA ARG A 50 6.19 8.01 -14.13
C ARG A 50 7.35 7.02 -14.05
N ASP A 51 8.15 7.08 -13.00
CA ASP A 51 9.31 6.19 -12.84
C ASP A 51 8.87 4.71 -12.86
N GLY A 52 9.36 3.95 -13.83
CA GLY A 52 9.02 2.52 -14.00
C GLY A 52 7.65 2.25 -14.61
N ILE A 53 6.91 3.27 -15.08
CA ILE A 53 5.62 3.11 -15.76
C ILE A 53 5.84 3.18 -17.27
N PRO A 54 5.49 2.13 -18.04
CA PRO A 54 5.50 2.20 -19.50
C PRO A 54 4.68 3.41 -20.01
N PRO A 55 5.14 4.11 -21.06
CA PRO A 55 4.45 5.30 -21.55
C PRO A 55 3.01 5.04 -22.02
N GLU A 56 2.70 3.82 -22.44
CA GLU A 56 1.38 3.40 -22.89
C GLU A 56 0.42 3.00 -21.75
N PHE A 57 0.87 2.95 -20.49
CA PHE A 57 0.05 2.57 -19.33
C PHE A 57 -0.42 3.80 -18.55
N MET A 58 -1.46 3.66 -17.73
CA MET A 58 -1.94 4.72 -16.82
C MET A 58 -2.11 6.07 -17.54
N THR A 59 -2.80 6.05 -18.69
CA THR A 59 -3.09 7.23 -19.50
C THR A 59 -3.83 8.27 -18.67
N GLY A 60 -3.40 9.53 -18.76
CA GLY A 60 -3.96 10.63 -17.98
C GLY A 60 -3.39 10.75 -16.57
N ASP A 61 -2.39 9.93 -16.20
CA ASP A 61 -1.71 9.98 -14.91
C ASP A 61 -2.68 9.88 -13.72
N VAL A 62 -3.74 9.09 -13.88
CA VAL A 62 -4.77 8.88 -12.85
C VAL A 62 -5.04 7.40 -12.65
N GLY A 63 -5.44 7.04 -11.44
CA GLY A 63 -5.85 5.68 -11.12
C GLY A 63 -6.79 5.61 -9.93
N THR A 64 -7.41 4.45 -9.78
CA THR A 64 -8.15 4.06 -8.57
C THR A 64 -7.36 3.02 -7.82
N VAL A 65 -7.18 3.20 -6.52
CA VAL A 65 -6.39 2.29 -5.69
C VAL A 65 -7.10 0.95 -5.54
N MET A 66 -6.40 -0.13 -5.91
CA MET A 66 -6.86 -1.51 -5.74
C MET A 66 -6.17 -2.22 -4.58
N LEU A 67 -4.94 -1.83 -4.25
CA LEU A 67 -4.19 -2.35 -3.10
C LEU A 67 -3.06 -1.39 -2.71
N CYS A 68 -2.95 -1.06 -1.43
CA CYS A 68 -1.84 -0.28 -0.86
C CYS A 68 -1.43 -0.93 0.47
N ASP A 69 -0.26 -1.59 0.52
CA ASP A 69 0.33 -2.11 1.74
C ASP A 69 1.83 -1.70 1.79
N PRO A 70 2.15 -0.49 2.28
CA PRO A 70 3.51 0.04 2.30
C PRO A 70 4.45 -0.75 3.22
N GLU A 71 3.92 -1.54 4.16
CA GLU A 71 4.72 -2.40 5.03
C GLU A 71 5.24 -3.62 4.26
N PHE A 72 4.48 -4.11 3.27
CA PHE A 72 4.88 -5.23 2.42
C PHE A 72 5.58 -4.79 1.13
N SER A 73 5.13 -3.70 0.50
CA SER A 73 5.60 -3.26 -0.81
C SER A 73 5.58 -1.74 -0.93
N PRO A 74 6.62 -1.11 -1.50
CA PRO A 74 6.60 0.31 -1.81
C PRO A 74 5.67 0.67 -2.98
N LEU A 75 4.98 -0.31 -3.56
CA LEU A 75 4.09 -0.16 -4.71
C LEU A 75 2.62 -0.19 -4.27
N THR A 76 1.81 0.63 -4.92
CA THR A 76 0.36 0.62 -4.86
C THR A 76 -0.19 0.14 -6.19
N THR A 77 -1.02 -0.90 -6.16
CA THR A 77 -1.71 -1.38 -7.36
C THR A 77 -2.85 -0.45 -7.69
N LEU A 78 -2.82 0.11 -8.89
CA LEU A 78 -3.86 0.99 -9.40
C LEU A 78 -4.63 0.30 -10.52
N MET A 79 -5.93 0.57 -10.58
CA MET A 79 -6.72 0.38 -11.79
C MET A 79 -6.69 1.70 -12.59
N GLY A 80 -6.36 1.61 -13.87
CA GLY A 80 -6.32 2.75 -14.78
C GLY A 80 -6.64 2.32 -16.20
N VAL A 81 -6.30 3.15 -17.19
CA VAL A 81 -6.47 2.83 -18.61
C VAL A 81 -5.14 2.89 -19.34
N ASN A 82 -4.95 2.08 -20.38
CA ASN A 82 -3.79 2.17 -21.27
C ASN A 82 -4.10 3.06 -22.50
N ALA A 83 -3.13 3.23 -23.39
CA ALA A 83 -3.26 4.06 -24.59
C ALA A 83 -4.32 3.55 -25.60
N SER A 84 -4.72 2.28 -25.53
CA SER A 84 -5.80 1.73 -26.35
C SER A 84 -7.20 1.86 -25.70
N GLY A 85 -7.29 2.50 -24.53
CA GLY A 85 -8.54 2.68 -23.79
C GLY A 85 -8.99 1.45 -23.00
N MET A 86 -8.14 0.43 -22.87
CA MET A 86 -8.44 -0.75 -22.06
C MET A 86 -8.14 -0.48 -20.60
N THR A 87 -9.02 -0.95 -19.71
CA THR A 87 -8.76 -0.96 -18.27
C THR A 87 -7.64 -1.95 -17.95
N ILE A 88 -6.66 -1.51 -17.17
CA ILE A 88 -5.52 -2.32 -16.71
C ILE A 88 -5.34 -2.17 -15.20
N GLN A 89 -4.68 -3.16 -14.59
CA GLN A 89 -4.14 -3.03 -13.24
C GLN A 89 -2.62 -2.96 -13.33
N PHE A 90 -2.03 -1.95 -12.69
CA PHE A 90 -0.58 -1.77 -12.73
C PHE A 90 -0.05 -1.25 -11.39
N PRO A 91 1.05 -1.85 -10.86
CA PRO A 91 1.68 -1.36 -9.64
C PRO A 91 2.50 -0.08 -9.93
N VAL A 92 2.33 0.94 -9.09
CA VAL A 92 3.04 2.22 -9.17
C VAL A 92 3.69 2.53 -7.83
N GLN A 93 4.86 3.17 -7.82
CA GLN A 93 5.52 3.61 -6.59
C GLN A 93 4.59 4.49 -5.75
N THR A 94 4.30 4.09 -4.51
CA THR A 94 3.40 4.84 -3.60
C THR A 94 3.89 6.27 -3.39
N ALA A 95 5.20 6.48 -3.35
CA ALA A 95 5.81 7.80 -3.21
C ALA A 95 5.57 8.74 -4.42
N ASN A 96 5.12 8.20 -5.55
CA ASN A 96 4.80 8.96 -6.76
C ASN A 96 3.30 9.25 -6.88
N LEU A 97 2.51 8.95 -5.85
CA LEU A 97 1.06 9.18 -5.84
C LEU A 97 0.67 10.34 -4.93
N GLU A 98 -0.42 11.01 -5.28
CA GLU A 98 -1.11 11.96 -4.41
C GLU A 98 -2.63 11.79 -4.56
N ALA A 99 -3.41 12.30 -3.61
CA ALA A 99 -4.86 12.31 -3.73
C ALA A 99 -5.29 13.18 -4.94
N ALA A 100 -6.24 12.67 -5.74
CA ALA A 100 -6.77 13.35 -6.91
C ALA A 100 -7.94 14.28 -6.60
#